data_AF-A0A972T9T6-F1
#
_entry.id   AF-A0A972T9T6-F1
#
_cell.length_a   1.000
_cell.length_b   1.000
_cell.length_c   1.000
_cell.angle_alpha   90.00
_cell.angle_beta   90.00
_cell.angle_gamma   90.00
#
_symmetry.space_group_name_H-M   'P 1'
#
loop_
_entity.id
_entity.type
_entity.pdbx_description
1 polymer ?
#
loop_
_entity_poly.entity_id
_entity_poly.type
_entity_poly.pdbx_seq_one_letter_code
_entity_poly.pdbx_strand_id
1 'polypeptide(L)'
;MKKNLLIILLLLTLSSCAPSPEAVQTAIALTQAADVNKTPTLLEEDRIQTAIVQTQAVTATAEALATQVEERIQAAVVQTLTALAPTITPTPQETATPSSTPTRTAQPRPSITNTPETVIPSGPITITSLEYLGEGKVKITWQAEGSFLGGFTVVWSRSNPMPAYPDDYWVYFGNGKLRSAVVDVTQPDNYFFRVCEFVHSTGRCENYSNAEPFTAK
;
A
#
# COMPACT_ATOMS: atom_id res chain seq x y z
N MET A 1 5.84 -44.80 3.68
CA MET A 1 4.59 -44.02 3.42
C MET A 1 4.54 -42.66 4.14
N LYS A 2 5.09 -42.49 5.36
CA LYS A 2 5.06 -41.19 6.08
C LYS A 2 5.96 -40.07 5.50
N LYS A 3 6.99 -40.40 4.71
CA LYS A 3 7.93 -39.41 4.13
C LYS A 3 7.37 -38.63 2.94
N ASN A 4 6.53 -39.26 2.10
CA ASN A 4 5.93 -38.59 0.93
C ASN A 4 4.84 -37.57 1.33
N LEU A 5 4.19 -37.78 2.48
CA LEU A 5 3.18 -36.85 2.99
C LEU A 5 3.80 -35.54 3.52
N LEU A 6 5.04 -35.60 4.02
CA LEU A 6 5.76 -34.43 4.54
C LEU A 6 6.26 -33.50 3.42
N ILE A 7 6.59 -34.07 2.25
CA ILE A 7 7.04 -33.32 1.06
C ILE A 7 5.87 -32.58 0.40
N ILE A 8 4.70 -33.22 0.33
CA ILE A 8 3.47 -32.58 -0.16
C ILE A 8 3.05 -31.44 0.78
N LEU A 9 3.24 -31.59 2.09
CA LEU A 9 2.95 -30.54 3.06
C LEU A 9 3.90 -29.33 2.94
N LEU A 10 5.18 -29.56 2.61
CA LEU A 10 6.15 -28.48 2.39
C LEU A 10 5.88 -27.69 1.09
N LEU A 11 5.38 -28.36 0.05
CA LEU A 11 4.99 -27.71 -1.22
C LEU A 11 3.70 -26.88 -1.08
N LEU A 12 2.77 -27.28 -0.21
CA LEU A 12 1.53 -26.54 0.05
C LEU A 12 1.74 -25.28 0.91
N THR A 13 2.80 -25.21 1.74
CA THR A 13 3.08 -24.05 2.59
C THR A 13 3.76 -22.88 1.89
N LEU A 14 4.25 -23.05 0.65
CA LEU A 14 4.89 -21.99 -0.13
C LEU A 14 3.90 -21.16 -0.97
N SER A 15 2.59 -21.33 -0.76
CA SER A 15 1.54 -20.76 -1.60
C SER A 15 1.16 -19.30 -1.32
N SER A 16 1.86 -18.58 -0.43
CA SER A 16 1.45 -17.21 -0.01
C SER A 16 2.47 -16.09 -0.29
N CYS A 17 3.61 -16.40 -0.91
CA CYS A 17 4.52 -15.39 -1.42
C CYS A 17 5.20 -15.97 -2.65
N ALA A 18 5.24 -15.25 -3.77
CA ALA A 18 5.89 -15.72 -5.00
C ALA A 18 7.29 -16.24 -4.65
N PRO A 19 7.53 -17.57 -4.70
CA PRO A 19 8.81 -18.11 -4.27
C PRO A 19 9.87 -17.52 -5.20
N SER A 20 10.89 -16.89 -4.60
CA SER A 20 12.08 -16.48 -5.33
C SER A 20 12.53 -17.64 -6.23
N PRO A 21 12.92 -17.38 -7.50
CA PRO A 21 13.38 -18.45 -8.41
C PRO A 21 14.54 -19.27 -7.82
N GLU A 22 15.27 -18.70 -6.86
CA GLU A 22 16.34 -19.36 -6.10
C GLU A 22 15.82 -20.42 -5.11
N ALA A 23 14.64 -20.20 -4.52
CA ALA A 23 13.99 -21.16 -3.61
C ALA A 23 13.46 -22.39 -4.38
N VAL A 24 12.98 -22.19 -5.61
CA VAL A 24 12.52 -23.29 -6.49
C VAL A 24 13.70 -24.17 -6.93
N GLN A 25 14.82 -23.55 -7.32
CA GLN A 25 16.07 -24.25 -7.65
C GLN A 25 16.60 -25.08 -6.46
N THR A 26 16.55 -24.51 -5.25
CA THR A 26 17.01 -25.17 -4.02
C THR A 26 16.13 -26.38 -3.66
N ALA A 27 14.81 -26.29 -3.84
CA ALA A 27 13.90 -27.41 -3.61
C ALA A 27 14.12 -28.57 -4.62
N ILE A 28 14.38 -28.23 -5.89
CA ILE A 28 14.72 -29.23 -6.93
C ILE A 28 16.04 -29.94 -6.59
N ALA A 29 17.07 -29.20 -6.15
CA ALA A 29 18.36 -29.76 -5.76
C ALA A 29 18.26 -30.69 -4.53
N LEU A 30 17.45 -30.33 -3.53
CA LEU A 30 17.22 -31.16 -2.34
C LEU A 30 16.47 -32.47 -2.64
N THR A 31 15.68 -32.51 -3.72
CA THR A 31 14.95 -33.71 -4.12
C THR A 31 15.87 -34.75 -4.78
N GLN A 32 16.98 -34.31 -5.40
CA GLN A 32 17.96 -35.19 -6.06
C GLN A 32 18.96 -35.85 -5.08
N ALA A 33 19.08 -35.36 -3.85
CA ALA A 33 20.05 -35.85 -2.87
C ALA A 33 19.57 -37.02 -1.98
N ALA A 34 18.32 -37.47 -2.12
CA ALA A 34 17.68 -38.30 -1.09
C ALA A 34 17.87 -39.83 -1.19
N ASP A 35 18.48 -40.40 -2.24
CA ASP A 35 18.80 -41.84 -2.28
C ASP A 35 19.95 -42.16 -3.26
N VAL A 36 21.20 -41.81 -2.90
CA VAL A 36 22.39 -41.99 -3.75
C VAL A 36 22.79 -43.48 -3.91
N ASN A 37 22.18 -44.41 -3.16
CA ASN A 37 22.66 -45.79 -3.08
C ASN A 37 21.79 -46.83 -3.80
N LYS A 38 20.80 -46.40 -4.58
CA LYS A 38 19.93 -47.30 -5.34
C LYS A 38 19.91 -46.90 -6.80
N THR A 39 20.52 -47.70 -7.67
CA THR A 39 20.47 -47.48 -9.12
C THR A 39 19.01 -47.52 -9.57
N PRO A 40 18.44 -46.41 -10.08
CA PRO A 40 17.08 -46.41 -10.58
C PRO A 40 16.97 -47.35 -11.78
N THR A 41 15.85 -48.07 -11.88
CA THR A 41 15.55 -48.86 -13.08
C THR A 41 15.24 -47.92 -14.25
N LEU A 42 15.57 -48.30 -15.49
CA LEU A 42 15.32 -47.49 -16.71
C LEU A 42 13.88 -46.93 -16.81
N LEU A 43 12.87 -47.67 -16.34
CA LEU A 43 11.48 -47.21 -16.31
C LEU A 43 11.24 -46.07 -15.31
N GLU A 44 12.00 -46.04 -14.21
CA GLU A 44 11.90 -44.99 -13.21
C GLU A 44 12.60 -43.71 -13.69
N GLU A 45 13.71 -43.85 -14.43
CA GLU A 45 14.38 -42.71 -15.08
C GLU A 45 13.47 -42.00 -16.09
N ASP A 46 12.74 -42.76 -16.92
CA ASP A 46 11.79 -42.19 -17.89
C ASP A 46 10.63 -41.43 -17.21
N ARG A 47 10.11 -41.95 -16.10
CA ARG A 47 9.07 -41.29 -15.30
C ARG A 47 9.58 -40.02 -14.64
N ILE A 48 10.81 -40.02 -14.13
CA ILE A 48 11.45 -38.85 -13.54
C ILE A 48 11.66 -37.77 -14.61
N GLN A 49 12.18 -38.13 -15.79
CA GLN A 49 12.36 -37.18 -16.90
C GLN A 49 11.03 -36.57 -17.34
N THR A 50 9.99 -37.39 -17.48
CA THR A 50 8.64 -36.91 -17.83
C THR A 50 8.10 -35.92 -16.78
N ALA A 51 8.28 -36.22 -15.49
CA ALA A 51 7.85 -35.34 -14.41
C ALA A 51 8.62 -34.01 -14.39
N ILE A 52 9.92 -34.01 -14.69
CA ILE A 52 10.74 -32.80 -14.80
C ILE A 52 10.23 -31.92 -15.94
N VAL A 53 10.00 -32.49 -17.13
CA VAL A 53 9.50 -31.74 -18.29
C VAL A 53 8.12 -31.14 -18.02
N GLN A 54 7.21 -31.91 -17.40
CA GLN A 54 5.90 -31.40 -17.00
C GLN A 54 6.01 -30.26 -15.99
N THR A 55 6.90 -30.37 -15.02
CA THR A 55 7.13 -29.32 -14.01
C THR A 55 7.67 -28.05 -14.66
N GLN A 56 8.64 -28.16 -15.55
CA GLN A 56 9.20 -27.01 -16.29
C GLN A 56 8.12 -26.30 -17.14
N ALA A 57 7.24 -27.06 -17.79
CA ALA A 57 6.14 -26.49 -18.59
C ALA A 57 5.13 -25.72 -17.71
N VAL A 58 4.81 -26.22 -16.52
CA VAL A 58 3.92 -25.52 -15.57
C VAL A 58 4.57 -24.23 -15.06
N THR A 59 5.86 -24.27 -14.71
CA THR A 59 6.59 -23.07 -14.26
C THR A 59 6.65 -22.00 -15.34
N ALA A 60 6.97 -22.37 -16.59
CA ALA A 60 6.99 -21.43 -17.70
C ALA A 60 5.61 -20.80 -17.97
N THR A 61 4.53 -21.59 -17.82
CA THR A 61 3.16 -21.08 -17.95
C THR A 61 2.81 -20.09 -16.84
N ALA A 62 3.25 -20.34 -15.60
CA ALA A 62 3.02 -19.44 -14.47
C ALA A 62 3.76 -18.11 -14.62
N GLU A 63 5.02 -18.13 -15.09
CA GLU A 63 5.80 -16.92 -15.37
C GLU A 63 5.17 -16.08 -16.50
N ALA A 64 4.67 -16.73 -17.55
CA ALA A 64 3.96 -16.05 -18.64
C ALA A 64 2.66 -15.40 -18.16
N LEU A 65 1.90 -16.08 -17.30
CA LEU A 65 0.68 -15.53 -16.69
C LEU A 65 0.98 -14.35 -15.76
N ALA A 66 2.04 -14.42 -14.95
CA ALA A 66 2.46 -13.32 -14.09
C ALA A 66 2.81 -12.06 -14.90
N THR A 67 3.53 -12.25 -16.01
CA THR A 67 3.88 -11.15 -16.94
C THR A 67 2.62 -10.55 -17.57
N GLN A 68 1.66 -11.39 -17.99
CA GLN A 68 0.40 -10.93 -18.59
C GLN A 68 -0.48 -10.18 -17.57
N VAL A 69 -0.48 -10.60 -16.30
CA VAL A 69 -1.22 -9.89 -15.23
C VAL A 69 -0.62 -8.50 -15.00
N GLU A 70 0.71 -8.38 -14.93
CA GLU A 70 1.39 -7.10 -14.75
C GLU A 70 1.11 -6.13 -15.90
N GLU A 71 1.19 -6.60 -17.16
CA GLU A 71 0.85 -5.78 -18.34
C GLU A 71 -0.60 -5.30 -18.30
N ARG A 72 -1.54 -6.17 -17.91
CA ARG A 72 -2.95 -5.79 -17.75
C ARG A 72 -3.18 -4.77 -16.65
N ILE A 73 -2.45 -4.87 -15.53
CA ILE A 73 -2.52 -3.89 -14.43
C ILE A 73 -2.00 -2.53 -14.93
N GLN A 74 -0.84 -2.50 -15.59
CA GLN A 74 -0.28 -1.25 -16.13
C GLN A 74 -1.21 -0.60 -17.16
N ALA A 75 -1.79 -1.40 -18.07
CA ALA A 75 -2.76 -0.90 -19.05
C ALA A 75 -4.02 -0.32 -18.37
N ALA A 76 -4.53 -0.96 -17.33
CA ALA A 76 -5.68 -0.48 -16.57
C ALA A 76 -5.39 0.85 -15.84
N VAL A 77 -4.21 1.00 -15.24
CA VAL A 77 -3.80 2.24 -14.59
C VAL A 77 -3.77 3.41 -15.59
N VAL A 78 -3.20 3.20 -16.78
CA VAL A 78 -3.13 4.23 -17.84
C VAL A 78 -4.52 4.64 -18.34
N GLN A 79 -5.43 3.68 -18.52
CA GLN A 79 -6.82 3.98 -18.92
C GLN A 79 -7.53 4.83 -17.86
N THR A 80 -7.36 4.51 -16.57
CA THR A 80 -7.97 5.26 -15.47
C THR A 80 -7.45 6.70 -15.38
N LEU A 81 -6.14 6.89 -15.59
CA LEU A 81 -5.54 8.23 -15.59
C LEU A 81 -5.98 9.08 -16.79
N THR A 82 -6.16 8.46 -17.95
CA THR A 82 -6.64 9.16 -19.15
C THR A 82 -8.11 9.59 -19.01
N ALA A 83 -8.93 8.80 -18.32
CA ALA A 83 -10.33 9.14 -18.06
C ALA A 83 -10.51 10.30 -17.06
N LEU A 84 -9.53 10.55 -16.19
CA LEU A 84 -9.54 11.66 -15.22
C LEU A 84 -8.94 12.96 -15.76
N ALA A 85 -8.42 12.97 -17.00
CA ALA A 85 -7.95 14.19 -17.63
C ALA A 85 -9.13 15.19 -17.78
N PRO A 86 -9.02 16.41 -17.24
CA PRO A 86 -10.08 17.40 -17.37
C PRO A 86 -10.31 17.69 -18.84
N THR A 87 -11.56 17.51 -19.29
CA THR A 87 -11.99 18.01 -20.59
C THR A 87 -11.88 19.53 -20.52
N ILE A 88 -10.81 20.08 -21.08
CA ILE A 88 -10.67 21.52 -21.30
C ILE A 88 -11.73 21.93 -22.32
N THR A 89 -12.94 22.18 -21.84
CA THR A 89 -13.98 22.86 -22.60
C THR A 89 -13.41 24.21 -23.00
N PRO A 90 -13.22 24.50 -24.30
CA PRO A 90 -12.74 25.82 -24.71
C PRO A 90 -13.76 26.86 -24.26
N THR A 91 -13.36 27.67 -23.27
CA THR A 91 -14.17 28.78 -22.77
C THR A 91 -14.49 29.72 -23.93
N PRO A 92 -15.77 30.06 -24.18
CA PRO A 92 -16.12 31.02 -25.21
C PRO A 92 -15.58 32.41 -24.82
N GLN A 93 -14.87 33.03 -25.75
CA GLN A 93 -14.32 34.37 -25.62
C GLN A 93 -15.47 35.39 -25.55
N GLU A 94 -15.79 35.85 -24.34
CA GLU A 94 -16.81 36.88 -24.11
C GLU A 94 -16.34 38.24 -24.66
N THR A 95 -17.23 38.85 -25.44
CA THR A 95 -17.12 40.21 -25.95
C THR A 95 -17.49 41.20 -24.83
N ALA A 96 -16.55 42.09 -24.51
CA ALA A 96 -16.72 43.08 -23.45
C ALA A 96 -17.89 44.04 -23.73
N THR A 97 -18.82 44.12 -22.79
CA THR A 97 -19.85 45.18 -22.71
C THR A 97 -19.46 46.13 -21.57
N PRO A 98 -19.44 47.46 -21.77
CA PRO A 98 -19.13 48.40 -20.69
C PRO A 98 -20.33 48.50 -19.73
N SER A 99 -20.13 48.09 -18.47
CA SER A 99 -21.11 48.25 -17.39
C SER A 99 -20.58 49.25 -16.36
N SER A 100 -21.41 50.25 -16.07
CA SER A 100 -21.14 51.41 -15.23
C SER A 100 -20.83 51.04 -13.79
N THR A 101 -19.63 51.42 -13.36
CA THR A 101 -19.03 51.30 -12.04
C THR A 101 -19.88 51.93 -10.91
N PRO A 102 -20.31 51.17 -9.89
CA PRO A 102 -20.55 51.73 -8.56
C PRO A 102 -19.22 51.87 -7.82
N THR A 103 -18.91 53.09 -7.38
CA THR A 103 -17.73 53.42 -6.57
C THR A 103 -17.78 52.70 -5.23
N ARG A 104 -16.93 51.66 -5.08
CA ARG A 104 -16.71 50.96 -3.81
C ARG A 104 -15.75 51.78 -2.95
N THR A 105 -16.20 52.20 -1.78
CA THR A 105 -15.40 52.85 -0.74
C THR A 105 -14.18 51.98 -0.42
N ALA A 106 -12.98 52.57 -0.46
CA ALA A 106 -11.72 51.90 -0.19
C ALA A 106 -11.71 51.35 1.25
N GLN A 107 -11.87 50.04 1.38
CA GLN A 107 -11.57 49.32 2.61
C GLN A 107 -10.04 49.23 2.72
N PRO A 108 -9.42 49.58 3.87
CA PRO A 108 -7.99 49.46 4.04
C PRO A 108 -7.57 48.01 3.80
N ARG A 109 -6.68 47.83 2.81
CA ARG A 109 -6.03 46.56 2.49
C ARG A 109 -5.32 46.08 3.76
N PRO A 110 -5.62 44.89 4.31
CA PRO A 110 -4.78 44.32 5.34
C PRO A 110 -3.38 44.17 4.75
N SER A 111 -2.42 44.87 5.35
CA SER A 111 -1.01 44.76 5.01
C SER A 111 -0.57 43.34 5.35
N ILE A 112 -0.17 42.55 4.35
CA ILE A 112 0.46 41.25 4.56
C ILE A 112 1.87 41.55 5.08
N THR A 113 1.97 41.70 6.40
CA THR A 113 3.25 41.73 7.10
C THR A 113 3.79 40.30 7.04
N ASN A 114 4.91 40.09 6.34
CA ASN A 114 5.72 38.88 6.43
C ASN A 114 6.33 38.80 7.83
N THR A 115 5.50 38.52 8.83
CA THR A 115 5.97 38.12 10.16
C THR A 115 6.53 36.72 10.00
N PRO A 116 7.80 36.46 10.34
CA PRO A 116 8.31 35.10 10.39
C PRO A 116 7.44 34.33 11.38
N GLU A 117 6.63 33.40 10.87
CA GLU A 117 5.86 32.48 11.70
C GLU A 117 6.89 31.66 12.49
N THR A 118 6.86 31.80 13.81
CA THR A 118 7.68 30.97 14.70
C THR A 118 7.32 29.52 14.42
N VAL A 119 8.26 28.79 13.82
CA VAL A 119 8.10 27.37 13.51
C VAL A 119 8.09 26.61 14.84
N ILE A 120 6.89 26.28 15.33
CA ILE A 120 6.73 25.39 16.49
C ILE A 120 7.11 23.98 16.00
N PRO A 121 8.05 23.27 16.65
CA PRO A 121 8.38 21.91 16.25
C PRO A 121 7.16 20.99 16.39
N SER A 122 7.15 19.88 15.67
CA SER A 122 6.15 18.83 15.88
C SER A 122 6.35 18.16 17.24
N GLY A 123 5.24 17.88 17.92
CA GLY A 123 5.18 17.24 19.23
C GLY A 123 4.55 15.84 19.15
N PRO A 124 4.23 15.21 20.30
CA PRO A 124 3.69 13.86 20.32
C PRO A 124 2.35 13.75 19.59
N ILE A 125 2.10 12.59 18.99
CA ILE A 125 0.84 12.21 18.38
C ILE A 125 0.27 11.02 19.16
N THR A 126 -1.00 11.05 19.52
CA THR A 126 -1.66 9.95 20.25
C THR A 126 -3.01 9.65 19.64
N ILE A 127 -3.24 8.42 19.18
CA ILE A 127 -4.57 7.95 18.80
C ILE A 127 -5.43 7.86 20.06
N THR A 128 -6.60 8.49 20.03
CA THR A 128 -7.53 8.55 21.17
C THR A 128 -8.80 7.75 20.96
N SER A 129 -9.18 7.48 19.70
CA SER A 129 -10.38 6.71 19.39
C SER A 129 -10.32 6.07 18.01
N LEU A 130 -10.87 4.87 17.92
CA LEU A 130 -11.12 4.12 16.69
C LEU A 130 -12.60 3.70 16.69
N GLU A 131 -13.31 4.05 15.62
CA GLU A 131 -14.75 3.83 15.48
C GLU A 131 -15.04 3.15 14.14
N TYR A 132 -15.74 2.02 14.15
CA TYR A 132 -16.16 1.36 12.92
C TYR A 132 -17.47 1.97 12.42
N LEU A 133 -17.48 2.45 11.18
CA LEU A 133 -18.62 3.14 10.58
C LEU A 133 -19.49 2.22 9.69
N GLY A 134 -19.13 0.93 9.56
CA GLY A 134 -19.75 0.04 8.59
C GLY A 134 -19.02 0.03 7.24
N GLU A 135 -19.33 -0.95 6.40
CA GLU A 135 -18.84 -1.05 5.01
C GLU A 135 -17.31 -0.98 4.86
N GLY A 136 -16.57 -1.51 5.86
CA GLY A 136 -15.12 -1.42 5.84
C GLY A 136 -14.58 -0.03 6.12
N LYS A 137 -15.32 0.89 6.73
CA LYS A 137 -14.84 2.23 7.07
C LYS A 137 -14.49 2.33 8.56
N VAL A 138 -13.30 2.85 8.86
CA VAL A 138 -12.87 3.13 10.24
C VAL A 138 -12.55 4.60 10.35
N LYS A 139 -13.13 5.26 11.37
CA LYS A 139 -12.78 6.61 11.77
C LYS A 139 -11.73 6.57 12.87
N ILE A 140 -10.62 7.24 12.63
CA ILE A 140 -9.52 7.41 13.56
C ILE A 140 -9.56 8.85 14.08
N THR A 141 -9.45 9.02 15.39
CA THR A 141 -9.30 10.33 16.05
C THR A 141 -8.00 10.34 16.84
N TRP A 142 -7.24 11.44 16.76
CA TRP A 142 -5.96 11.58 17.45
C TRP A 142 -5.76 12.99 18.02
N GLN A 143 -4.89 13.08 19.02
CA GLN A 143 -4.33 14.34 19.51
C GLN A 143 -2.93 14.53 18.93
N ALA A 144 -2.55 15.78 18.70
CA ALA A 144 -1.22 16.14 18.23
C ALA A 144 -0.87 17.56 18.67
N GLU A 145 0.33 17.73 19.22
CA GLU A 145 0.88 19.02 19.68
C GLU A 145 1.94 19.53 18.72
N GLY A 146 2.09 20.84 18.58
CA GLY A 146 3.09 21.43 17.68
C GLY A 146 2.61 21.69 16.25
N SER A 147 3.56 21.89 15.33
CA SER A 147 3.27 22.17 13.91
C SER A 147 3.58 20.95 13.03
N PHE A 148 2.61 20.56 12.21
CA PHE A 148 2.71 19.42 11.28
C PHE A 148 2.57 19.93 9.85
N LEU A 149 3.55 20.72 9.39
CA LEU A 149 3.47 21.40 8.09
C LEU A 149 3.29 20.44 6.92
N GLY A 150 3.82 19.22 7.04
CA GLY A 150 3.66 18.20 6.01
C GLY A 150 2.40 17.36 6.10
N GLY A 151 1.58 17.54 7.14
CA GLY A 151 0.36 16.78 7.35
C GLY A 151 0.56 15.47 8.09
N PHE A 152 -0.41 14.59 7.96
CA PHE A 152 -0.43 13.29 8.62
C PHE A 152 -0.59 12.16 7.60
N THR A 153 0.00 11.01 7.91
CA THR A 153 -0.30 9.75 7.22
C THR A 153 -0.90 8.79 8.24
N VAL A 154 -2.06 8.22 7.92
CA VAL A 154 -2.63 7.11 8.69
C VAL A 154 -2.09 5.83 8.07
N VAL A 155 -1.52 4.95 8.90
CA VAL A 155 -0.98 3.65 8.47
C VAL A 155 -1.67 2.51 9.23
N TRP A 156 -1.87 1.37 8.57
CA TRP A 156 -2.47 0.20 9.20
C TRP A 156 -2.02 -1.12 8.61
N SER A 157 -2.11 -2.18 9.42
CA SER A 157 -1.75 -3.53 9.02
C SER A 157 -2.58 -4.57 9.76
N ARG A 158 -2.77 -5.74 9.15
CA ARG A 158 -3.46 -6.89 9.79
C ARG A 158 -2.51 -7.79 10.56
N SER A 159 -1.24 -7.77 10.20
CA SER A 159 -0.22 -8.69 10.73
C SER A 159 0.94 -7.97 11.41
N ASN A 160 1.25 -6.74 11.01
CA ASN A 160 2.30 -5.96 11.65
C ASN A 160 1.73 -5.20 12.86
N PRO A 161 2.13 -5.52 14.10
CA PRO A 161 1.68 -4.79 15.29
C PRO A 161 2.21 -3.35 15.35
N MET A 162 3.21 -3.02 14.54
CA MET A 162 3.86 -1.71 14.49
C MET A 162 3.87 -1.18 13.05
N PRO A 163 2.70 -0.88 12.45
CA PRO A 163 2.62 -0.50 11.04
C PRO A 163 3.47 0.73 10.72
N ALA A 164 4.06 0.77 9.53
CA ALA A 164 4.95 1.84 9.12
C ALA A 164 4.79 2.20 7.64
N TYR A 165 4.94 3.48 7.31
CA TYR A 165 5.02 3.96 5.94
C TYR A 165 6.45 3.74 5.40
N PRO A 166 6.64 3.30 4.14
CA PRO A 166 5.61 3.00 3.13
C PRO A 166 5.21 1.52 3.05
N ASP A 167 5.71 0.68 3.96
CA ASP A 167 5.67 -0.79 3.82
C ASP A 167 4.28 -1.39 4.11
N ASP A 168 3.50 -0.78 4.99
CA ASP A 168 2.12 -1.17 5.32
C ASP A 168 1.09 -0.30 4.57
N TYR A 169 -0.21 -0.57 4.72
CA TYR A 169 -1.25 0.25 4.09
C TYR A 169 -1.24 1.67 4.66
N TRP A 170 -1.49 2.66 3.81
CA TRP A 170 -1.43 4.06 4.22
C TRP A 170 -2.33 4.99 3.41
N VAL A 171 -2.74 6.10 4.02
CA VAL A 171 -3.39 7.24 3.35
C VAL A 171 -2.78 8.53 3.88
N TYR A 172 -2.42 9.42 2.95
CA TYR A 172 -1.83 10.72 3.25
C TYR A 172 -2.88 11.83 3.32
N PHE A 173 -2.71 12.72 4.30
CA PHE A 173 -3.53 13.90 4.53
C PHE A 173 -2.65 15.13 4.71
N GLY A 174 -2.55 15.99 3.70
CA GLY A 174 -1.67 17.17 3.73
C GLY A 174 -2.08 18.31 4.66
N ASN A 175 -3.18 18.18 5.41
CA ASN A 175 -3.61 19.19 6.37
C ASN A 175 -3.11 18.84 7.78
N GLY A 176 -2.05 19.53 8.23
CA GLY A 176 -1.46 19.41 9.58
C GLY A 176 -2.37 19.76 10.76
N LYS A 177 -3.55 20.34 10.50
CA LYS A 177 -4.55 20.66 11.53
C LYS A 177 -5.57 19.54 11.74
N LEU A 178 -5.54 18.47 10.95
CA LEU A 178 -6.45 17.34 11.11
C LEU A 178 -6.21 16.62 12.44
N ARG A 179 -7.31 16.19 13.06
CA ARG A 179 -7.34 15.40 14.29
C ARG A 179 -8.25 14.18 14.18
N SER A 180 -8.77 13.95 12.97
CA SER A 180 -9.48 12.73 12.63
C SER A 180 -9.44 12.48 11.12
N ALA A 181 -9.61 11.23 10.74
CA ALA A 181 -9.71 10.77 9.36
C ALA A 181 -10.58 9.50 9.29
N VAL A 182 -11.14 9.23 8.12
CA VAL A 182 -11.80 7.96 7.81
C VAL A 182 -10.95 7.24 6.77
N VAL A 183 -10.71 5.96 7.00
CA VAL A 183 -9.99 5.08 6.07
C VAL A 183 -10.83 3.86 5.73
N ASP A 184 -10.59 3.32 4.54
CA ASP A 184 -11.20 2.09 4.06
C ASP A 184 -10.31 0.89 4.40
N VAL A 185 -10.79 0.06 5.31
CA VAL A 185 -10.27 -1.29 5.56
C VAL A 185 -11.03 -2.28 4.68
N THR A 186 -10.29 -3.04 3.87
CA THR A 186 -10.87 -3.91 2.83
C THR A 186 -11.86 -4.95 3.34
N GLN A 187 -11.70 -5.43 4.59
CA GLN A 187 -12.52 -6.49 5.17
C GLN A 187 -12.62 -6.33 6.70
N PRO A 188 -13.71 -6.79 7.34
CA PRO A 188 -13.80 -6.88 8.79
C PRO A 188 -12.76 -7.88 9.32
N ASP A 189 -11.78 -7.36 10.05
CA ASP A 189 -10.64 -8.12 10.59
C ASP A 189 -10.03 -7.33 11.77
N ASN A 190 -9.00 -7.91 12.39
CA ASN A 190 -8.15 -7.20 13.33
C ASN A 190 -7.09 -6.39 12.58
N TYR A 191 -6.93 -5.14 12.99
CA TYR A 191 -5.97 -4.20 12.45
C TYR A 191 -5.18 -3.55 13.58
N PHE A 192 -3.97 -3.13 13.26
CA PHE A 192 -3.19 -2.20 14.06
C PHE A 192 -3.14 -0.88 13.31
N PHE A 193 -3.45 0.22 13.99
CA PHE A 193 -3.44 1.57 13.42
C PHE A 193 -2.35 2.43 14.06
N ARG A 194 -1.71 3.27 13.25
CA ARG A 194 -0.85 4.38 13.70
C ARG A 194 -1.10 5.61 12.84
N VAL A 195 -0.80 6.79 13.41
CA VAL A 195 -0.76 8.06 12.70
C VAL A 195 0.67 8.57 12.77
N CYS A 196 1.21 9.07 11.68
CA CYS A 196 2.51 9.72 11.65
C CYS A 196 2.49 11.10 11.03
N GLU A 197 3.42 11.95 11.44
CA GLU A 197 3.78 13.17 10.73
C GLU A 197 4.47 12.82 9.42
N PHE A 198 3.99 13.40 8.33
CA PHE A 198 4.67 13.34 7.05
C PHE A 198 5.62 14.52 6.89
N VAL A 199 6.88 14.26 6.54
CA VAL A 199 7.91 15.28 6.40
C VAL A 199 8.29 15.41 4.91
N HIS A 200 7.94 16.53 4.28
CA HIS A 200 8.18 16.74 2.84
C HIS A 200 9.66 16.76 2.45
N SER A 201 10.55 17.22 3.33
CA SER A 201 11.99 17.27 3.05
C SER A 201 12.61 15.88 2.93
N THR A 202 12.10 14.89 3.66
CA THR A 202 12.58 13.51 3.62
C THR A 202 11.66 12.57 2.84
N GLY A 203 10.43 13.02 2.52
CA GLY A 203 9.42 12.24 1.81
C GLY A 203 8.93 11.03 2.62
N ARG A 204 9.06 11.08 3.95
CA ARG A 204 8.84 9.94 4.85
C ARG A 204 8.10 10.37 6.11
N CYS A 205 7.64 9.37 6.86
CA CYS A 205 7.13 9.56 8.21
C CYS A 205 8.25 9.46 9.25
N GLU A 206 8.30 10.41 10.18
CA GLU A 206 9.36 10.48 11.20
C GLU A 206 8.84 10.36 12.64
N ASN A 207 7.69 10.97 12.94
CA ASN A 207 7.08 10.96 14.26
C ASN A 207 5.76 10.18 14.22
N TYR A 208 5.69 9.08 14.95
CA TYR A 208 4.53 8.16 14.95
C TYR A 208 3.83 8.15 16.30
N SER A 209 2.53 7.90 16.27
CA SER A 209 1.71 7.62 17.45
C SER A 209 1.97 6.24 18.05
N ASN A 210 1.30 6.01 19.18
CA ASN A 210 0.97 4.67 19.68
C ASN A 210 0.32 3.82 18.58
N ALA A 211 0.59 2.51 18.63
CA ALA A 211 -0.08 1.51 17.82
C ALA A 211 -1.32 1.02 18.54
N GLU A 212 -2.49 1.24 17.93
CA GLU A 212 -3.78 0.87 18.52
C GLU A 212 -4.37 -0.35 17.80
N PRO A 213 -4.55 -1.48 18.49
CA PRO A 213 -5.25 -2.64 17.94
C PRO A 213 -6.75 -2.35 17.87
N PHE A 214 -7.40 -2.80 16.80
CA PHE A 214 -8.81 -2.59 16.56
C PHE A 214 -9.42 -3.73 15.77
N THR A 215 -10.62 -4.14 16.17
CA THR A 215 -11.40 -5.16 15.46
C THR A 215 -12.54 -4.47 14.71
N ALA A 216 -12.46 -4.42 13.38
CA ALA A 216 -13.58 -4.00 12.55
C ALA A 216 -14.61 -5.14 12.51
N LYS A 217 -15.87 -4.86 12.86
CA LYS A 217 -16.93 -5.86 13.06
C LYS A 217 -18.01 -5.81 12.00
#